data_AF-A0A4Q4KRW2-F1
#
_entry.id   AF-A0A4Q4KRW2-F1
#
_cell.length_a   1.000
_cell.length_b   1.000
_cell.length_c   1.000
_cell.angle_alpha   90.00
_cell.angle_beta   90.00
_cell.angle_gamma   90.00
#
_symmetry.space_group_name_H-M   'P 1'
#
loop_
_entity.id
_entity.type
_entity.pdbx_description
1 polymer ?
#
loop_
_entity_poly.entity_id
_entity_poly.type
_entity_poly.pdbx_seq_one_letter_code
_entity_poly.pdbx_strand_id
1 'polypeptide(L)'
;MNSLKYNLYYLESQFVGFPLVIRVTIFLVTILALIYIGSLIRIFFLARTQTRMTNREKEIQKKYEKKLKTILFSDEDISTDEIKRRLGLDSDSLNEWEKFHVTKLMINLIKQNEKVEVSAK
;
A
#
# COMPACT_ATOMS: atom_id res chain seq x y z
N MET A 1 6.68 -43.43 18.93
CA MET A 1 6.73 -42.20 19.77
C MET A 1 7.97 -42.18 20.69
N ASN A 2 9.15 -42.58 20.19
CA ASN A 2 10.38 -42.69 21.00
C ASN A 2 11.62 -42.05 20.32
N SER A 3 11.59 -41.77 19.02
CA SER A 3 12.74 -41.23 18.28
C SER A 3 13.04 -39.77 18.61
N LEU A 4 12.01 -38.91 18.72
CA LEU A 4 12.17 -37.51 19.11
C LEU A 4 12.77 -37.36 20.50
N LYS A 5 12.28 -38.15 21.46
CA LYS A 5 12.77 -38.15 22.83
C LYS A 5 14.20 -38.68 22.91
N TYR A 6 14.50 -39.75 22.16
CA TYR A 6 15.86 -40.30 22.04
C TYR A 6 16.83 -39.30 21.42
N ASN A 7 16.44 -38.60 20.35
CA ASN A 7 17.26 -37.58 19.70
C ASN A 7 17.50 -36.36 20.62
N LEU A 8 16.48 -35.93 21.36
CA LEU A 8 16.61 -34.87 22.35
C LEU A 8 17.59 -35.27 23.46
N TYR A 9 17.45 -36.49 24.02
CA TYR A 9 18.36 -37.01 25.04
C TYR A 9 19.79 -37.18 24.52
N TYR A 10 19.95 -37.64 23.28
CA TYR A 10 21.26 -37.79 22.64
C TYR A 10 21.94 -36.44 22.45
N LEU A 11 21.21 -35.44 21.95
CA LEU A 11 21.70 -34.07 21.84
C LEU A 11 22.04 -33.50 23.21
N GLU A 12 21.12 -33.59 24.17
CA GLU A 12 21.33 -33.12 25.54
C GLU A 12 22.62 -33.73 26.13
N SER A 13 22.80 -35.05 26.01
CA SER A 13 23.99 -35.77 26.46
C SER A 13 25.29 -35.31 25.80
N GLN A 14 25.27 -34.95 24.51
CA GLN A 14 26.45 -34.40 23.82
C GLN A 14 26.81 -33.00 24.32
N PHE A 15 25.82 -32.25 24.80
CA PHE A 15 25.99 -30.87 25.26
C PHE A 15 26.14 -30.72 26.79
N VAL A 16 25.92 -31.79 27.59
CA VAL A 16 26.12 -31.79 29.06
C VAL A 16 27.51 -31.27 29.46
N GLY A 17 28.54 -31.53 28.66
CA GLY A 17 29.91 -31.07 28.92
C GLY A 17 30.25 -29.63 28.48
N PHE A 18 29.36 -28.96 27.73
CA PHE A 18 29.66 -27.68 27.08
C PHE A 18 28.60 -26.60 27.35
N PRO A 19 28.31 -26.26 28.63
CA PRO A 19 27.27 -25.29 28.98
C PRO A 19 27.53 -23.89 28.39
N LEU A 20 28.78 -23.51 28.16
CA LEU A 20 29.13 -22.24 27.52
C LEU A 20 28.70 -22.20 26.04
N VAL A 21 28.91 -23.28 25.28
CA VAL A 21 28.56 -23.35 23.86
C VAL A 21 27.05 -23.24 23.66
N ILE A 22 26.27 -23.90 24.52
CA ILE A 22 24.81 -23.81 24.50
C ILE A 22 24.35 -22.37 24.76
N ARG A 23 24.90 -21.71 25.78
CA ARG A 23 24.53 -20.32 26.14
C ARG A 23 24.81 -19.34 25.00
N VAL A 24 25.98 -19.46 24.37
CA VAL A 24 26.35 -18.62 23.22
C VAL A 24 25.42 -18.88 22.02
N THR A 25 25.10 -20.15 21.75
CA THR A 25 24.21 -20.51 20.64
C THR A 25 22.80 -19.97 20.86
N ILE A 26 22.24 -20.12 22.06
CA ILE A 26 20.93 -19.56 22.41
C ILE A 26 20.94 -18.05 22.27
N PHE A 27 21.99 -17.37 22.75
CA PHE A 27 22.12 -15.93 22.63
C PHE A 27 22.14 -15.48 21.15
N LEU A 28 22.92 -16.17 20.31
CA LEU A 28 23.05 -15.87 18.90
C LEU A 28 21.72 -16.11 18.15
N VAL A 29 21.06 -17.23 18.42
CA VAL A 29 19.72 -17.54 17.87
C VAL A 29 18.69 -16.50 18.32
N THR A 30 18.75 -16.05 19.58
CA THR A 30 17.84 -15.02 20.11
C THR A 30 18.03 -13.69 19.38
N ILE A 31 19.28 -13.25 19.17
CA ILE A 31 19.58 -12.04 18.40
C ILE A 31 19.05 -12.18 16.96
N LEU A 32 19.29 -13.32 16.33
CA LEU A 32 18.84 -13.57 14.96
C LEU A 32 17.32 -13.52 14.86
N ALA A 33 16.61 -14.11 15.83
CA ALA A 33 15.16 -14.07 15.91
C ALA A 33 14.64 -12.64 16.09
N LEU A 34 15.28 -11.82 16.92
CA LEU A 34 14.91 -10.41 17.12
C LEU A 34 15.05 -9.60 15.82
N ILE A 35 16.13 -9.78 15.07
CA ILE A 35 16.35 -9.11 13.77
C ILE A 35 15.25 -9.52 12.77
N TYR A 36 14.91 -10.82 12.76
CA TYR A 36 13.88 -11.34 11.87
C TYR A 36 12.49 -10.78 12.21
N ILE A 37 12.13 -10.76 13.49
CA ILE A 37 10.88 -10.18 13.97
C ILE A 37 10.82 -8.68 13.65
N GLY A 38 11.91 -7.94 13.90
CA GLY A 38 11.98 -6.51 13.57
C GLY A 38 11.78 -6.23 12.07
N SER A 39 12.32 -7.09 11.21
CA SER A 39 12.15 -6.99 9.75
C SER A 39 10.71 -7.25 9.33
N LEU A 40 10.08 -8.29 9.88
CA LEU A 40 8.67 -8.61 9.63
C LEU A 40 7.74 -7.48 10.06
N ILE A 41 7.98 -6.91 11.24
CA ILE A 41 7.23 -5.77 11.76
C ILE A 41 7.32 -4.59 10.78
N ARG A 42 8.53 -4.26 10.31
CA ARG A 42 8.73 -3.15 9.36
C ARG A 42 7.97 -3.36 8.05
N ILE A 43 8.00 -4.57 7.49
CA ILE A 43 7.28 -4.92 6.27
C ILE A 43 5.76 -4.80 6.50
N PHE A 44 5.27 -5.30 7.64
CA PHE A 44 3.85 -5.24 7.98
C PHE A 44 3.35 -3.80 8.10
N PHE A 45 4.10 -2.92 8.77
CA PHE A 45 3.76 -1.49 8.86
C PHE A 45 3.77 -0.80 7.50
N LEU A 46 4.73 -1.12 6.62
CA LEU A 46 4.80 -0.57 5.28
C LEU A 46 3.59 -0.98 4.43
N ALA A 47 3.26 -2.28 4.40
CA ALA A 47 2.11 -2.81 3.67
C ALA A 47 0.78 -2.22 4.15
N ARG A 48 0.61 -2.05 5.47
CA ARG A 48 -0.60 -1.46 6.05
C ARG A 48 -0.75 0.03 5.69
N THR A 49 0.35 0.77 5.69
CA THR A 49 0.35 2.19 5.32
C THR A 49 0.00 2.36 3.84
N GLN A 50 0.58 1.52 2.98
CA GLN A 50 0.30 1.53 1.55
C GLN A 50 -1.17 1.21 1.25
N THR A 51 -1.75 0.23 1.95
CA THR A 51 -3.17 -0.13 1.80
C THR A 51 -4.10 1.06 2.15
N ARG A 52 -3.81 1.78 3.24
CA ARG A 52 -4.57 2.98 3.62
C ARG A 52 -4.51 4.08 2.56
N MET A 53 -3.32 4.34 2.00
CA MET A 53 -3.16 5.32 0.92
C MET A 53 -3.94 4.90 -0.35
N THR A 54 -3.84 3.64 -0.75
CA THR A 54 -4.56 3.13 -1.94
C THR A 54 -6.08 3.17 -1.77
N ASN A 55 -6.59 2.93 -0.56
CA ASN A 55 -8.04 3.02 -0.30
C ASN A 55 -8.54 4.46 -0.42
N ARG A 56 -7.79 5.44 0.10
CA ARG A 56 -8.12 6.86 -0.05
C ARG A 56 -8.09 7.30 -1.52
N GLU A 57 -7.11 6.83 -2.30
CA GLU A 57 -7.04 7.12 -3.74
C GLU A 57 -8.22 6.51 -4.50
N LYS A 58 -8.63 5.28 -4.17
CA LYS A 58 -9.81 4.62 -4.74
C LYS A 58 -11.13 5.32 -4.41
N GLU A 59 -11.28 5.85 -3.20
CA GLU A 59 -12.48 6.61 -2.82
C GLU A 59 -12.60 7.91 -3.60
N ILE A 60 -11.50 8.66 -3.73
CA ILE A 60 -11.44 9.89 -4.55
C ILE A 60 -11.73 9.55 -6.01
N GLN A 61 -11.12 8.48 -6.53
CA GLN A 61 -11.38 8.01 -7.88
C GLN A 61 -12.87 7.72 -8.09
N LYS A 62 -13.49 6.92 -7.21
CA LYS A 62 -14.92 6.61 -7.32
C LYS A 62 -15.81 7.85 -7.24
N LYS A 63 -15.45 8.84 -6.41
CA LYS A 63 -16.24 10.07 -6.21
C LYS A 63 -16.17 11.01 -7.43
N TYR A 64 -14.99 11.17 -8.02
CA TYR A 64 -14.75 12.20 -9.03
C TYR A 64 -14.62 11.67 -10.46
N GLU A 65 -14.25 10.41 -10.69
CA GLU A 65 -14.02 9.87 -12.04
C GLU A 65 -15.23 10.01 -12.95
N LYS A 66 -16.43 9.67 -12.45
CA LYS A 66 -17.66 9.77 -13.25
C LYS A 66 -17.97 11.23 -13.61
N LYS A 67 -17.84 12.15 -12.65
CA LYS A 67 -18.08 13.58 -12.84
C LYS A 67 -17.07 14.20 -13.82
N LEU A 68 -15.79 13.85 -13.68
CA LEU A 68 -14.72 14.33 -14.53
C LEU A 68 -14.86 13.80 -15.96
N LYS A 69 -15.20 12.53 -16.16
CA LYS A 69 -15.48 12.01 -17.51
C LYS A 69 -16.62 12.75 -18.19
N THR A 70 -17.71 13.01 -17.46
CA THR A 70 -18.84 13.78 -18.01
C THR A 70 -18.46 15.23 -18.33
N ILE A 71 -17.59 15.87 -17.55
CA ILE A 71 -17.19 17.26 -17.83
C ILE A 71 -16.15 17.34 -18.96
N LEU A 72 -15.15 16.44 -18.97
CA LEU A 72 -14.02 16.48 -19.91
C LEU A 72 -14.40 16.02 -21.32
N PHE A 73 -15.38 15.12 -21.45
CA PHE A 73 -15.77 14.52 -22.72
C PHE A 73 -17.20 14.89 -23.15
N SER A 74 -17.77 15.92 -22.56
CA SER A 74 -19.05 16.49 -23.02
C SER A 74 -18.76 17.55 -24.06
N ASP A 75 -19.48 17.52 -25.18
CA ASP A 75 -19.45 18.54 -26.25
C ASP A 75 -20.11 19.87 -25.83
N GLU A 76 -20.31 20.08 -24.53
CA GLU A 76 -20.91 21.31 -23.99
C GLU A 76 -19.79 22.31 -23.67
N ASP A 77 -19.92 23.56 -24.11
CA ASP A 77 -19.07 24.66 -23.63
C ASP A 77 -19.48 25.01 -22.18
N ILE A 78 -18.84 24.35 -21.22
CA ILE A 78 -19.14 24.48 -19.80
C ILE A 78 -18.28 25.60 -19.19
N SER A 79 -18.92 26.62 -18.60
CA SER A 79 -18.25 27.68 -17.83
C SER A 79 -17.56 27.14 -16.57
N THR A 80 -16.48 27.80 -16.14
CA THR A 80 -15.74 27.45 -14.91
C THR A 80 -16.60 27.35 -13.64
N ASP A 81 -17.69 28.11 -13.55
CA ASP A 81 -18.59 28.04 -12.39
C ASP A 81 -19.58 26.86 -12.47
N GLU A 82 -19.97 26.48 -13.69
CA GLU A 82 -20.76 25.28 -13.96
C GLU A 82 -19.94 24.01 -13.69
N ILE A 83 -18.63 24.04 -13.99
CA ILE A 83 -17.66 22.99 -13.63
C ILE A 83 -17.62 22.80 -12.11
N LYS A 84 -17.48 23.89 -11.33
CA LYS A 84 -17.46 23.83 -9.85
C LYS A 84 -18.75 23.21 -9.30
N ARG A 85 -19.91 23.62 -9.84
CA ARG A 85 -21.23 23.07 -9.48
C ARG A 85 -21.34 21.57 -9.76
N ARG A 86 -20.99 21.13 -10.96
CA ARG A 86 -21.05 19.71 -11.35
C ARG A 86 -20.08 18.85 -10.52
N LEU A 87 -18.91 19.39 -10.18
CA LEU A 87 -17.96 18.74 -9.27
C LEU A 87 -18.43 18.74 -7.80
N GLY A 88 -19.31 19.66 -7.41
CA GLY A 88 -19.81 19.83 -6.04
C GLY A 88 -18.84 20.59 -5.16
N LEU A 89 -18.17 21.61 -5.72
CA LEU A 89 -17.12 22.42 -5.08
C LEU A 89 -17.61 23.80 -4.64
N ASP A 90 -18.93 23.99 -4.58
CA ASP A 90 -19.55 25.32 -4.38
C ASP A 90 -19.36 25.89 -2.97
N SER A 91 -19.07 25.05 -1.97
CA SER A 91 -18.94 25.45 -0.56
C SER A 91 -17.65 25.04 0.12
N ASP A 92 -16.97 23.99 -0.35
CA ASP A 92 -15.74 23.47 0.25
C ASP A 92 -14.57 23.58 -0.74
N SER A 93 -13.59 24.41 -0.40
CA SER A 93 -12.32 24.40 -1.09
C SER A 93 -11.68 23.02 -0.92
N LEU A 94 -11.43 22.31 -2.03
CA LEU A 94 -10.69 21.03 -2.00
C LEU A 94 -9.43 21.18 -1.15
N ASN A 95 -9.23 20.23 -0.24
CA ASN A 95 -7.98 20.18 0.52
C ASN A 95 -6.80 19.98 -0.45
N GLU A 96 -5.61 20.45 -0.09
CA GLU A 96 -4.42 20.41 -0.96
C GLU A 96 -4.11 18.98 -1.48
N TRP A 97 -4.27 17.98 -0.61
CA TRP A 97 -4.23 16.56 -0.96
C TRP A 97 -5.28 16.18 -2.02
N GLU A 98 -6.53 16.62 -1.87
CA GLU A 98 -7.61 16.26 -2.79
C GLU A 98 -7.40 16.91 -4.15
N LYS A 99 -6.93 18.17 -4.18
CA LYS A 99 -6.52 18.85 -5.42
C LYS A 99 -5.48 18.04 -6.17
N PHE A 100 -4.44 17.58 -5.49
CA PHE A 100 -3.38 16.77 -6.10
C PHE A 100 -3.94 15.49 -6.75
N HIS A 101 -4.81 14.75 -6.04
CA HIS A 101 -5.40 13.53 -6.57
C HIS A 101 -6.38 13.77 -7.71
N VAL A 102 -7.19 14.83 -7.63
CA VAL A 102 -8.12 15.21 -8.71
C VAL A 102 -7.36 15.60 -9.98
N THR A 103 -6.31 16.42 -9.86
CA THR A 103 -5.46 16.80 -11.00
C THR A 103 -4.77 15.59 -11.62
N LYS A 104 -4.21 14.70 -10.80
CA LYS A 104 -3.59 13.45 -11.28
C LYS A 104 -4.60 12.57 -12.02
N LEU A 105 -5.84 12.50 -11.52
CA LEU A 105 -6.92 11.74 -12.15
C LEU A 105 -7.34 12.36 -13.48
N MET A 106 -7.47 13.69 -13.56
CA MET A 106 -7.75 14.42 -14.80
C MET A 106 -6.68 14.15 -15.87
N ILE A 107 -5.40 14.27 -15.51
CA ILE A 107 -4.29 13.98 -16.43
C ILE A 107 -4.33 12.52 -16.90
N ASN A 108 -4.63 11.57 -16.01
CA ASN A 108 -4.74 10.16 -16.38
C ASN A 108 -5.90 9.90 -17.35
N LEU A 109 -7.05 10.54 -17.15
CA LEU A 109 -8.20 10.40 -18.06
C LEU A 109 -7.90 10.96 -19.45
N ILE A 110 -7.26 12.13 -19.52
CA ILE A 110 -6.84 12.73 -20.79
C ILE A 110 -5.85 11.81 -21.52
N LYS A 111 -4.82 11.31 -20.83
CA LYS A 111 -3.84 10.37 -21.40
C LYS A 111 -4.46 9.05 -21.86
N GLN A 112 -5.48 8.56 -21.16
CA GLN A 112 -6.20 7.36 -21.57
C GLN A 112 -6.97 7.61 -22.87
N ASN A 113 -7.64 8.75 -23.01
CA ASN A 113 -8.36 9.08 -24.24
C ASN A 113 -7.43 9.29 -25.43
N GLU A 114 -6.31 10.00 -25.23
CA GLU A 114 -5.29 10.23 -26.28
C GLU A 114 -4.72 8.92 -26.83
N LYS A 115 -4.48 7.93 -25.96
CA LYS A 115 -4.06 6.58 -26.40
C LYS A 115 -5.13 5.82 -27.17
N VAL A 116 -6.40 6.05 -26.86
CA VAL A 116 -7.53 5.41 -27.56
C VAL A 116 -7.70 6.01 -28.96
N GLU A 117 -7.56 7.33 -29.12
CA GLU A 117 -7.62 7.98 -30.43
C GLU A 117 -6.44 7.64 -31.34
N VAL A 118 -5.22 7.48 -30.80
CA VAL A 118 -4.03 7.10 -31.59
C VAL A 118 -4.08 5.64 -32.04
N SER A 119 -4.81 4.77 -31.34
CA SER A 119 -4.95 3.34 -31.71
C SER A 119 -6.13 3.06 -32.64
N ALA A 120 -7.04 4.03 -32.83
CA ALA A 120 -8.24 3.90 -33.68
C ALA A 120 -8.06 4.54 -35.08
N LYS A 121 -6.88 5.08 -35.37
CA LYS A 121 -6.51 5.75 -36.63
C LYS A 121 -5.52 4.90 -37.41
#